data_AF-A0A4V3M3E5-F1
#
_entry.id   AF-A0A4V3M3E5-F1
#
_cell.length_a   1.000
_cell.length_b   1.000
_cell.length_c   1.000
_cell.angle_alpha   90.00
_cell.angle_beta   90.00
_cell.angle_gamma   90.00
#
_symmetry.space_group_name_H-M   'P 1'
#
loop_
_entity.id
_entity.type
_entity.pdbx_description
1 polymer ?
#
loop_
_entity_poly.entity_id
_entity_poly.type
_entity_poly.pdbx_seq_one_letter_code
_entity_poly.pdbx_strand_id
1 'polypeptide(L)'
;IKKVMEGREHEIRPCVGATYCLDRIYEGGEALCVHNAATGREADIPHVIAKTEGPKRKVVVVGAGAGGLEVARVAAERGHEVTILEASSQAGGQVRLATQNPRRKELIGI
;
A
#
# COMPACT_ATOMS: atom_id res chain seq x y z
N ILE A 1 -5.47 -9.45 -14.18
CA ILE A 1 -5.34 -9.76 -15.63
C ILE A 1 -4.88 -8.58 -16.48
N LYS A 2 -5.51 -7.39 -16.38
CA LYS A 2 -5.15 -6.21 -17.21
C LYS A 2 -3.65 -5.87 -17.21
N LYS A 3 -3.04 -5.79 -16.02
CA LYS A 3 -1.59 -5.54 -15.86
C LYS A 3 -0.71 -6.55 -16.60
N VAL A 4 -1.05 -7.85 -16.55
CA VAL A 4 -0.32 -8.92 -17.26
C VAL A 4 -0.49 -8.77 -18.77
N MET A 5 -1.71 -8.53 -19.24
CA MET A 5 -1.98 -8.35 -20.68
C MET A 5 -1.25 -7.14 -21.27
N GLU A 6 -0.92 -6.15 -20.45
CA GLU A 6 -0.22 -4.92 -20.84
C GLU A 6 1.30 -4.97 -20.55
N GLY A 7 1.84 -6.10 -20.06
CA GLY A 7 3.28 -6.22 -19.71
C GLY A 7 3.71 -5.37 -18.51
N ARG A 8 2.79 -5.09 -17.59
CA ARG A 8 2.97 -4.27 -16.38
C ARG A 8 2.98 -5.12 -15.11
N GLU A 9 3.61 -6.29 -15.17
CA GLU A 9 3.68 -7.26 -14.07
C GLU A 9 4.38 -6.68 -12.84
N HIS A 10 5.36 -5.80 -13.04
CA HIS A 10 6.07 -5.10 -11.96
C HIS A 10 5.15 -4.19 -11.12
N GLU A 11 3.98 -3.81 -11.64
CA GLU A 11 2.97 -3.05 -10.88
C GLU A 11 1.97 -3.96 -10.15
N ILE A 12 2.06 -5.28 -10.32
CA ILE A 12 1.14 -6.18 -9.63
C ILE A 12 1.40 -6.07 -8.13
N ARG A 13 0.30 -6.03 -7.38
CA ARG A 13 0.29 -6.07 -5.94
C ARG A 13 0.08 -7.53 -5.51
N PRO A 14 1.14 -8.33 -5.31
CA PRO A 14 0.96 -9.73 -4.95
C PRO A 14 0.32 -9.88 -3.57
N CYS A 15 -0.52 -10.89 -3.42
CA CYS A 15 -0.98 -11.31 -2.10
C CYS A 15 0.21 -11.87 -1.32
N VAL A 16 0.41 -11.39 -0.10
CA VAL A 16 1.52 -11.80 0.77
C VAL A 16 1.11 -12.88 1.78
N GLY A 17 -0.11 -13.40 1.68
CA GLY A 17 -0.60 -14.46 2.56
C GLY A 17 -0.75 -14.06 4.03
N ALA A 18 -0.97 -12.77 4.32
CA ALA A 18 -1.03 -12.24 5.69
C ALA A 18 -2.31 -12.62 6.47
N THR A 19 -3.24 -13.37 5.86
CA THR A 19 -4.54 -13.84 6.40
C THR A 19 -5.49 -12.80 6.98
N TYR A 20 -5.11 -11.53 7.06
CA TYR A 20 -5.91 -10.45 7.64
C TYR A 20 -7.35 -10.36 7.09
N CYS A 21 -7.52 -10.60 5.78
CA CYS A 21 -8.85 -10.63 5.17
C CYS A 21 -9.73 -11.75 5.71
N LEU A 22 -9.16 -12.92 5.94
CA LEU A 22 -9.86 -14.09 6.46
C LEU A 22 -10.12 -13.96 7.96
N ASP A 23 -9.11 -13.53 8.73
CA ASP A 23 -9.20 -13.37 10.18
C ASP A 23 -10.33 -12.40 10.55
N ARG A 24 -10.45 -11.29 9.82
CA ARG A 24 -11.56 -10.33 10.03
C ARG A 24 -12.94 -10.90 9.73
N ILE A 25 -13.08 -11.77 8.73
CA ILE A 25 -14.37 -12.41 8.43
C ILE A 25 -14.76 -13.34 9.59
N TYR A 26 -13.81 -14.10 10.14
CA TYR A 26 -14.07 -14.97 11.29
C TYR A 26 -14.48 -14.20 12.55
N GLU A 27 -13.99 -12.97 12.71
CA GLU A 27 -14.41 -12.06 13.79
C GLU A 27 -15.77 -11.38 13.52
N GLY A 28 -16.47 -11.74 12.43
CA GLY A 28 -17.76 -11.15 12.05
C GLY A 28 -17.65 -9.76 11.39
N GLY A 29 -16.44 -9.38 10.97
CA GLY A 29 -16.17 -8.11 10.31
C GLY A 29 -16.08 -8.19 8.79
N GLU A 30 -15.82 -7.03 8.18
CA GLU A 30 -15.58 -6.90 6.74
C GLU A 30 -14.26 -7.54 6.30
N ALA A 31 -14.24 -8.09 5.09
CA ALA A 31 -13.06 -8.61 4.43
C ALA A 31 -12.15 -7.46 3.96
N LEU A 32 -11.13 -7.12 4.76
CA LEU A 32 -10.18 -6.04 4.45
C LEU A 32 -8.80 -6.59 4.09
N CYS A 33 -8.03 -5.86 3.29
CA CYS A 33 -6.67 -6.26 2.92
C CYS A 33 -5.63 -5.35 3.60
N VAL A 34 -4.57 -5.94 4.15
CA VAL A 34 -3.42 -5.20 4.69
C VAL A 34 -2.62 -4.47 3.60
N HIS A 35 -2.72 -4.94 2.35
CA HIS A 35 -1.93 -4.46 1.23
C HIS A 35 -2.75 -3.58 0.25
N ASN A 36 -4.04 -3.88 0.07
CA ASN A 36 -4.95 -3.09 -0.77
C ASN A 36 -5.99 -2.38 0.08
N ALA A 37 -5.75 -1.11 0.41
CA ALA A 37 -6.63 -0.32 1.27
C ALA A 37 -8.08 -0.21 0.75
N ALA A 38 -8.29 -0.31 -0.56
CA ALA A 38 -9.60 -0.27 -1.20
C ALA A 38 -10.45 -1.53 -0.97
N THR A 39 -9.85 -2.69 -0.68
CA THR A 39 -10.58 -3.96 -0.55
C THR A 39 -11.65 -3.86 0.54
N GLY A 40 -12.90 -4.13 0.16
CA GLY A 40 -14.07 -4.08 1.04
C GLY A 40 -14.61 -2.66 1.29
N ARG A 41 -14.02 -1.64 0.67
CA ARG A 41 -14.36 -0.21 0.86
C ARG A 41 -14.37 0.55 -0.47
N GLU A 42 -14.59 -0.14 -1.58
CA GLU A 42 -14.39 0.41 -2.93
C GLU A 42 -15.31 1.60 -3.25
N ALA A 43 -16.46 1.70 -2.57
CA ALA A 43 -17.40 2.81 -2.72
C ALA A 43 -16.81 4.14 -2.22
N ASP A 44 -16.08 4.13 -1.11
CA ASP A 44 -15.51 5.33 -0.47
C ASP A 44 -14.00 5.49 -0.74
N ILE A 45 -13.30 4.36 -0.96
CA ILE A 45 -11.86 4.29 -1.20
C ILE A 45 -11.63 3.59 -2.56
N PRO A 46 -11.57 4.33 -3.67
CA PRO A 46 -11.45 3.75 -4.99
C PRO A 46 -10.07 3.10 -5.20
N HIS A 47 -10.04 1.98 -5.92
CA HIS A 47 -8.79 1.32 -6.30
C HIS A 47 -7.96 2.16 -7.30
N VAL A 48 -8.65 2.88 -8.18
CA VAL A 48 -8.03 3.78 -9.16
C VAL A 48 -8.05 5.19 -8.58
N ILE A 49 -6.86 5.73 -8.30
CA ILE A 49 -6.72 7.08 -7.75
C ILE A 49 -6.81 8.10 -8.89
N ALA A 50 -7.85 8.92 -8.87
CA ALA A 50 -7.99 10.03 -9.81
C ALA A 50 -7.02 11.17 -9.45
N LYS A 51 -6.51 11.85 -10.48
CA LYS A 51 -5.72 13.08 -10.29
C LYS A 51 -6.59 14.17 -9.66
N THR A 52 -5.96 15.04 -8.87
CA THR A 52 -6.63 16.21 -8.30
C THR A 52 -7.03 17.21 -9.39
N GLU A 53 -8.22 17.79 -9.28
CA GLU A 53 -8.66 18.96 -10.07
C GLU A 53 -8.16 20.28 -9.46
N GLY A 54 -7.84 20.27 -8.17
CA GLY A 54 -7.29 21.41 -7.45
C GLY A 54 -5.80 21.66 -7.69
N PRO A 55 -5.22 22.69 -7.06
CA PRO A 55 -3.81 23.03 -7.23
C PRO A 55 -2.90 21.90 -6.73
N LYS A 56 -1.80 21.68 -7.45
CA LYS A 56 -0.73 20.80 -7.00
C LYS A 56 -0.10 21.35 -5.71
N ARG A 57 0.29 20.45 -4.82
CA ARG A 57 0.85 20.78 -3.51
C ARG A 57 2.16 20.02 -3.33
N LYS A 58 3.02 20.55 -2.46
CA LYS A 58 4.19 19.85 -1.93
C LYS A 58 3.78 19.14 -0.65
N VAL A 59 4.01 17.83 -0.58
CA VAL A 59 3.64 16.98 0.56
C VAL A 59 4.92 16.38 1.13
N VAL A 60 5.17 16.62 2.42
CA VAL A 60 6.27 15.99 3.14
C VAL A 60 5.69 14.87 4.00
N VAL A 61 6.18 13.66 3.79
CA VAL A 61 5.83 12.46 4.58
C VAL A 61 7.02 12.10 5.44
N VAL A 62 6.83 12.05 6.77
CA VAL A 62 7.88 11.64 7.71
C VAL A 62 7.63 10.19 8.12
N GLY A 63 8.54 9.31 7.74
CA GLY A 63 8.48 7.86 7.90
C GLY A 63 8.15 7.15 6.58
N ALA A 64 9.01 6.21 6.17
CA ALA A 64 8.83 5.33 5.02
C ALA A 64 8.42 3.91 5.44
N GLY A 65 7.62 3.78 6.50
CA GLY A 65 6.87 2.55 6.80
C GLY A 65 5.62 2.40 5.91
N ALA A 66 4.89 1.29 6.05
CA ALA A 66 3.72 0.99 5.21
C ALA A 66 2.71 2.14 5.10
N GLY A 67 2.35 2.77 6.22
CA GLY A 67 1.42 3.91 6.22
C GLY A 67 1.97 5.14 5.48
N GLY A 68 3.24 5.48 5.69
CA GLY A 68 3.88 6.62 5.01
C GLY A 68 4.05 6.38 3.51
N LEU A 69 4.43 5.17 3.11
CA LEU A 69 4.54 4.80 1.71
C LEU A 69 3.18 4.82 1.00
N GLU A 70 2.10 4.38 1.65
CA GLU A 70 0.76 4.45 1.06
C GLU A 70 0.27 5.91 0.92
N VAL A 71 0.53 6.76 1.92
CA VAL A 71 0.26 8.21 1.80
C VAL A 71 1.04 8.80 0.64
N ALA A 72 2.33 8.49 0.53
CA ALA A 72 3.18 8.99 -0.54
C ALA A 72 2.71 8.53 -1.92
N ARG A 73 2.37 7.24 -2.06
CA ARG A 73 1.82 6.66 -3.30
C ARG A 73 0.54 7.35 -3.73
N VAL A 74 -0.44 7.46 -2.82
CA VAL A 74 -1.73 8.09 -3.13
C VAL A 74 -1.56 9.57 -3.45
N ALA A 75 -0.76 10.32 -2.68
CA ALA A 75 -0.52 11.73 -2.95
C ALA A 75 0.18 11.95 -4.31
N ALA A 76 1.16 11.11 -4.66
CA ALA A 76 1.84 11.15 -5.94
C ALA A 76 0.90 10.79 -7.11
N GLU A 77 0.07 9.75 -6.98
CA GLU A 77 -0.94 9.38 -7.98
C GLU A 77 -1.99 10.48 -8.20
N ARG A 78 -2.36 11.19 -7.12
CA ARG A 78 -3.21 12.40 -7.21
C ARG A 78 -2.50 13.57 -7.92
N GLY A 79 -1.18 13.52 -8.11
CA GLY A 79 -0.41 14.50 -8.87
C GLY A 79 0.34 15.54 -8.02
N HIS A 80 0.48 15.31 -6.72
CA HIS A 80 1.27 16.16 -5.82
C HIS A 80 2.77 15.86 -5.92
N GLU A 81 3.60 16.83 -5.53
CA GLU A 81 5.05 16.65 -5.38
C GLU A 81 5.31 16.11 -3.97
N VAL A 82 5.86 14.90 -3.86
CA VAL A 82 6.00 14.20 -2.57
C VAL A 82 7.48 14.06 -2.21
N THR A 83 7.83 14.44 -0.99
CA THR A 83 9.13 14.16 -0.37
C THR A 83 8.92 13.24 0.82
N ILE A 84 9.65 12.14 0.88
CA ILE A 84 9.61 11.19 2.00
C ILE A 84 10.92 11.33 2.80
N LEU A 85 10.80 11.47 4.11
CA LEU A 85 11.92 11.50 5.04
C LEU A 85 11.90 10.20 5.86
N GLU A 86 12.97 9.41 5.82
CA GLU A 86 13.12 8.18 6.61
C GLU A 86 14.44 8.22 7.36
N ALA A 87 14.40 7.85 8.64
CA ALA A 87 15.58 7.84 9.50
C ALA A 87 16.47 6.60 9.22
N SER A 88 15.85 5.50 8.82
CA SER A 88 16.51 4.26 8.47
C SER A 88 17.19 4.35 7.10
N SER A 89 18.19 3.50 6.86
CA SER A 89 18.85 3.40 5.56
C SER A 89 17.96 2.83 4.43
N GLN A 90 16.82 2.23 4.78
CA GLN A 90 15.91 1.58 3.83
C GLN A 90 14.45 1.78 4.27
N ALA A 91 13.56 1.95 3.29
CA ALA A 91 12.13 1.98 3.49
C ALA A 91 11.55 0.61 3.92
N GLY A 92 10.32 0.62 4.41
CA GLY A 92 9.54 -0.56 4.81
C GLY A 92 9.19 -0.57 6.30
N GLY A 93 9.91 0.17 7.15
CA GLY A 93 9.64 0.29 8.58
C GLY A 93 9.42 -1.07 9.26
N GLN A 94 8.30 -1.22 9.99
CA GLN A 94 7.97 -2.45 10.72
C GLN A 94 7.70 -3.66 9.82
N VAL A 95 7.29 -3.47 8.55
CA VAL A 95 7.13 -4.58 7.60
C VAL A 95 8.48 -5.24 7.37
N ARG A 96 9.53 -4.45 7.15
CA ARG A 96 10.90 -4.94 6.93
C ARG A 96 11.42 -5.71 8.13
N LEU A 97 11.12 -5.25 9.35
CA LEU A 97 11.43 -6.00 10.56
C LEU A 97 10.68 -7.35 10.61
N ALA A 98 9.37 -7.35 10.31
CA ALA A 98 8.55 -8.55 10.32
C ALA A 98 9.05 -9.61 9.32
N THR A 99 9.63 -9.21 8.18
CA THR A 99 10.18 -10.11 7.17
C THR A 99 11.44 -10.86 7.60
N GLN A 100 12.09 -10.43 8.68
CA GLN A 100 13.25 -11.16 9.23
C GLN A 100 12.86 -12.53 9.79
N ASN A 101 11.59 -12.74 10.13
CA ASN A 101 11.09 -14.07 10.44
C ASN A 101 10.88 -14.85 9.12
N PRO A 102 11.55 -16.01 8.91
CA PRO A 102 11.43 -16.76 7.66
C PRO A 102 10.00 -17.16 7.28
N ARG A 103 9.10 -17.33 8.28
CA ARG A 103 7.67 -17.64 8.05
C ARG A 103 6.87 -16.44 7.55
N ARG A 104 7.44 -15.24 7.58
CA ARG A 104 6.81 -13.97 7.20
C ARG A 104 7.56 -13.25 6.08
N LYS A 105 8.48 -13.94 5.38
CA LYS A 105 9.29 -13.36 4.30
C LYS A 105 8.45 -12.69 3.21
N GLU A 106 7.28 -13.25 2.90
CA GLU A 106 6.39 -12.76 1.85
C GLU A 106 5.83 -11.35 2.15
N LEU A 107 5.81 -10.92 3.42
CA LEU A 107 5.39 -9.57 3.78
C LEU A 107 6.25 -8.48 3.13
N ILE A 108 7.44 -8.81 2.61
CA ILE A 108 8.29 -7.89 1.86
C ILE A 108 7.62 -7.34 0.61
N GLY A 109 6.56 -8.01 0.14
CA GLY A 109 5.75 -7.54 -0.98
C GLY A 109 4.81 -6.39 -0.65
N ILE A 110 4.58 -6.04 0.63
CA ILE A 110 3.80 -4.87 1.09
C ILE A 110 4.66 -3.62 0.98
#